data_AF-A0A6A5W0C2-F1
#
_entry.id   AF-A0A6A5W0C2-F1
#
_cell.length_a   1.000
_cell.length_b   1.000
_cell.length_c   1.000
_cell.angle_alpha   90.00
_cell.angle_beta   90.00
_cell.angle_gamma   90.00
#
_symmetry.space_group_name_H-M   'P 1'
#
loop_
_entity.id
_entity.type
_entity.pdbx_description
1 polymer ?
#
loop_
_entity_poly.entity_id
_entity_poly.type
_entity_poly.pdbx_seq_one_letter_code
_entity_poly.pdbx_strand_id
1 'polypeptide(L)' 'YPKVIILNNILIHQNNEITKVIHAASYLIQYLPLYLPNYNPIELTFNLLKV' A
#
# COMPACT_ATOMS: atom_id res chain seq x y z
N TYR A 1 11.50 -11.70 9.06
CA TYR A 1 10.84 -11.47 7.76
C TYR A 1 10.73 -9.97 7.51
N PRO A 2 10.92 -9.49 6.27
CA PRO A 2 10.72 -8.08 5.94
C PRO A 2 9.26 -7.68 6.17
N LYS A 3 9.03 -6.49 6.71
CA LYS A 3 7.67 -5.93 6.84
C LYS A 3 7.37 -5.13 5.58
N VAL A 4 6.28 -5.45 4.89
CA VAL A 4 5.92 -4.85 3.60
C VAL A 4 4.65 -4.04 3.74
N ILE A 5 4.66 -2.80 3.27
CA ILE A 5 3.48 -1.96 3.11
C ILE A 5 3.08 -1.98 1.64
N ILE A 6 1.84 -2.40 1.37
CA ILE A 6 1.25 -2.42 0.03
C ILE A 6 0.46 -1.13 -0.16
N LEU A 7 0.78 -0.35 -1.21
CA LEU A 7 0.13 0.92 -1.51
C LEU A 7 -0.41 0.92 -2.95
N ASN A 8 -1.52 1.63 -3.19
CA ASN A 8 -1.95 1.97 -4.54
C ASN A 8 -1.10 3.13 -5.11
N ASN A 9 -1.25 3.43 -6.40
CA ASN A 9 -0.43 4.41 -7.13
C ASN A 9 -0.95 5.86 -7.04
N ILE A 10 -1.73 6.23 -6.02
CA ILE A 10 -2.14 7.63 -5.88
C ILE A 10 -0.91 8.51 -5.60
N LEU A 11 -0.86 9.70 -6.21
CA LEU A 11 0.31 10.58 -6.18
C LEU A 11 0.80 10.90 -4.76
N ILE A 12 -0.10 11.01 -3.79
CA ILE A 12 0.26 11.28 -2.40
C ILE A 12 1.12 10.18 -1.77
N HIS A 13 0.97 8.92 -2.20
CA HIS A 13 1.79 7.79 -1.72
C HIS A 13 3.19 7.79 -2.34
N GLN A 14 3.36 8.39 -3.52
CA GLN A 14 4.63 8.47 -4.24
C GLN A 14 5.50 9.66 -3.79
N ASN A 15 5.07 10.39 -2.76
CA ASN A 15 5.87 11.46 -2.18
C ASN A 15 7.14 10.88 -1.51
N ASN A 16 8.30 11.45 -1.84
CA ASN A 16 9.59 11.02 -1.29
C ASN A 16 9.65 11.03 0.25
N GLU A 17 8.93 11.95 0.91
CA GLU A 17 8.88 11.98 2.38
C GLU A 17 8.16 10.75 2.95
N ILE A 18 7.13 10.24 2.27
CA ILE A 18 6.45 8.99 2.66
C ILE A 18 7.45 7.83 2.56
N THR A 19 8.20 7.75 1.46
CA THR A 19 9.22 6.73 1.24
C THR A 19 10.30 6.75 2.33
N LYS A 20 10.80 7.94 2.69
CA LYS A 20 11.80 8.11 3.75
C LYS A 20 11.29 7.63 5.11
N VAL A 21 10.08 8.02 5.50
CA VAL A 21 9.48 7.65 6.79
C VAL A 21 9.28 6.13 6.88
N ILE A 22 8.80 5.50 5.82
CA ILE A 22 8.57 4.05 5.79
C ILE A 22 9.91 3.28 5.87
N HIS A 23 10.93 3.71 5.12
CA HIS A 23 12.25 3.10 5.20
C HIS A 23 12.92 3.27 6.56
N ALA A 24 12.79 4.46 7.19
CA ALA A 24 13.30 4.71 8.54
C ALA A 24 12.68 3.76 9.58
N ALA A 25 11.43 3.34 9.36
CA ALA A 25 10.74 2.36 10.20
C ALA A 25 11.12 0.89 9.88
N SER A 26 12.09 0.65 8.98
CA SER A 26 12.51 -0.69 8.53
C SER A 26 11.42 -1.49 7.81
N TYR A 27 10.57 -0.80 7.05
CA TYR A 27 9.59 -1.41 6.14
C TYR A 27 10.02 -1.29 4.68
N LEU A 28 9.50 -2.18 3.85
CA LEU A 28 9.58 -2.12 2.39
C LEU A 28 8.26 -1.60 1.83
N ILE A 29 8.33 -0.86 0.72
CA ILE A 29 7.15 -0.39 0.00
C ILE A 29 6.96 -1.26 -1.24
N GLN A 30 5.71 -1.70 -1.45
CA GLN A 30 5.30 -2.36 -2.68
C GLN A 30 4.08 -1.66 -3.26
N TYR A 31 4.25 -1.10 -4.46
CA TYR A 31 3.13 -0.52 -5.20
C TYR A 31 2.36 -1.62 -5.94
N LEU A 32 1.03 -1.49 -5.96
CA LEU A 32 0.17 -2.36 -6.76
C LEU A 32 0.38 -2.09 -8.26
N PRO A 33 0.14 -3.08 -9.14
CA PRO A 33 0.04 -2.81 -10.57
C PRO A 33 -1.11 -1.83 -10.88
N LEU A 34 -0.97 -1.06 -11.95
CA LEU A 34 -1.95 -0.06 -12.34
C LEU A 34 -3.30 -0.71 -12.66
N TYR A 35 -4.39 -0.13 -12.18
CA TYR A 35 -5.78 -0.59 -12.40
C TYR A 35 -6.08 -2.04 -11.97
N LEU A 36 -5.34 -2.61 -11.02
CA LEU A 36 -5.63 -3.93 -10.44
C LEU A 36 -6.11 -3.85 -8.98
N PRO A 37 -7.36 -3.38 -8.73
CA PRO A 37 -7.90 -3.31 -7.37
C PRO A 37 -8.00 -4.69 -6.71
N ASN A 38 -8.25 -5.74 -7.49
CA ASN A 38 -8.38 -7.12 -7.02
C ASN A 38 -7.09 -7.66 -6.36
N TYR A 39 -5.96 -6.99 -6.56
CA TYR A 39 -4.67 -7.33 -5.96
C TYR A 39 -4.46 -6.62 -4.61
N ASN A 40 -5.33 -5.68 -4.24
CA ASN A 40 -5.26 -4.97 -2.98
C ASN A 40 -5.96 -5.80 -1.88
N PRO A 41 -5.23 -6.32 -0.88
CA PRO A 41 -5.81 -7.18 0.15
C PRO A 41 -6.94 -6.52 0.94
N ILE A 42 -6.94 -5.17 1.04
CA ILE A 42 -7.96 -4.44 1.78
C ILE A 42 -9.35 -4.52 1.14
N GLU A 43 -9.46 -4.88 -0.14
CA GLU A 43 -10.76 -5.05 -0.81
C GLU A 43 -11.60 -6.14 -0.14
N LEU A 44 -10.96 -7.21 0.35
CA LEU A 44 -11.65 -8.26 1.11
C LEU A 44 -12.26 -7.70 2.39
N THR A 45 -11.47 -6.92 3.14
CA THR A 45 -11.93 -6.28 4.38
C THR A 45 -13.06 -5.30 4.10
N PHE A 46 -12.93 -4.44 3.09
CA PHE A 46 -13.99 -3.48 2.77
C PHE A 46 -15.26 -4.16 2.26
N ASN A 47 -15.16 -5.27 1.53
CA ASN A 47 -16.34 -6.03 1.13
C ASN A 47 -17.10 -6.62 2.33
N LEU A 48 -16.40 -7.02 3.40
CA LEU A 48 -17.03 -7.45 4.65
C LEU A 48 -17.66 -6.28 5.44
N LEU A 49 -17.11 -5.07 5.31
CA LEU A 49 -17.59 -3.87 6.03
C LEU A 49 -18.74 -3.15 5.33
N LYS A 50 -18.99 -3.43 4.04
CA LYS A 50 -20.16 -2.93 3.30
C LYS A 50 -21.41 -3.67 3.80
N VAL A 51 -21.97 -3.19 4.91
CA VAL A 51 -23.31 -3.58 5.40
C VAL A 51 -24.37 -3.17 4.38
#